data_AF-A0A9X2LAN7-F1
#
_entry.id   AF-A0A9X2LAN7-F1
#
_cell.length_a   1.000
_cell.length_b   1.000
_cell.length_c   1.000
_cell.angle_alpha   90.00
_cell.angle_beta   90.00
_cell.angle_gamma   90.00
#
_symmetry.space_group_name_H-M   'P 1'
#
loop_
_entity.id
_entity.type
_entity.pdbx_description
1 polymer ?
#
loop_
_entity_poly.entity_id
_entity_poly.type
_entity_poly.pdbx_seq_one_letter_code
_entity_poly.pdbx_strand_id
1 'polypeptide(L)'
;MAVLYYLLSFGFVVYGFFRLLGAGLLLALTSGRWGGEELPPEVLTQLQDGVAKVEGFLAAHPGTLLIDLSLPGYFGYSALMGAVLFIGGVLSLLKKTSGWFLIALYHILFALMFLNYGALNAKLLHLAVSFGLFLMLVLLGRKRLRH
;
A
#
# COMPACT_ATOMS: atom_id res chain seq x y z
N MET A 1 9.88 -23.80 -8.55
CA MET A 1 9.80 -22.51 -9.29
C MET A 1 8.36 -21.98 -9.42
N ALA A 2 7.41 -22.77 -9.94
CA ALA A 2 6.01 -22.32 -10.09
C ALA A 2 5.32 -21.97 -8.77
N VAL A 3 5.50 -22.80 -7.72
CA VAL A 3 4.92 -22.57 -6.38
C VAL A 3 5.35 -21.22 -5.81
N LEU A 4 6.65 -20.90 -5.86
CA LEU A 4 7.19 -19.64 -5.34
C LEU A 4 6.62 -18.42 -6.05
N TYR A 5 6.42 -18.48 -7.37
CA TYR A 5 5.74 -17.41 -8.11
C TYR A 5 4.34 -17.13 -7.56
N TYR A 6 3.52 -18.18 -7.39
CA TYR A 6 2.16 -18.03 -6.86
C TYR A 6 2.14 -17.54 -5.42
N LEU A 7 3.06 -18.01 -4.57
CA LEU A 7 3.19 -17.53 -3.19
C LEU A 7 3.50 -16.03 -3.15
N LEU A 8 4.42 -15.55 -3.99
CA LEU A 8 4.74 -14.13 -4.07
C LEU A 8 3.56 -13.31 -4.60
N SER A 9 2.94 -13.72 -5.70
CA SER A 9 1.78 -13.04 -6.26
C SER A 9 0.64 -12.98 -5.23
N PHE A 10 0.38 -14.09 -4.53
CA PHE A 10 -0.64 -14.16 -3.48
C PHE A 10 -0.28 -13.26 -2.29
N GLY A 11 0.98 -13.21 -1.88
CA GLY A 11 1.47 -12.30 -0.85
C GLY A 11 1.18 -10.83 -1.19
N PHE A 12 1.41 -10.42 -2.44
CA PHE A 12 1.06 -9.07 -2.91
C PHE A 12 -0.45 -8.81 -2.92
N VAL A 13 -1.27 -9.81 -3.28
CA VAL A 13 -2.74 -9.70 -3.19
C VAL A 13 -3.17 -9.48 -1.75
N VAL A 14 -2.74 -10.34 -0.83
CA VAL A 14 -3.15 -10.27 0.58
C VAL A 14 -2.72 -8.95 1.20
N TYR A 15 -1.46 -8.55 0.97
CA TYR A 15 -0.97 -7.29 1.51
C TYR A 15 -1.68 -6.08 0.89
N GLY A 16 -1.90 -6.07 -0.44
CA GLY A 16 -2.65 -5.01 -1.12
C GLY A 16 -4.09 -4.91 -0.61
N PHE A 17 -4.75 -6.04 -0.37
CA PHE A 17 -6.10 -6.11 0.17
C PHE A 17 -6.18 -5.49 1.57
N PHE A 18 -5.32 -5.92 2.52
CA PHE A 18 -5.34 -5.36 3.87
C PHE A 18 -5.00 -3.88 3.89
N ARG A 19 -4.07 -3.45 3.03
CA ARG A 19 -3.74 -2.03 2.90
C ARG A 19 -4.92 -1.22 2.37
N LEU A 20 -5.59 -1.72 1.33
CA LEU A 20 -6.78 -1.08 0.76
C LEU A 20 -7.92 -1.01 1.79
N LEU A 21 -8.19 -2.10 2.49
CA LEU A 21 -9.25 -2.17 3.50
C LEU A 21 -8.95 -1.23 4.67
N GLY A 22 -7.77 -1.32 5.28
CA GLY A 22 -7.40 -0.45 6.40
C GLY A 22 -7.38 1.03 6.03
N ALA A 23 -6.75 1.39 4.91
CA ALA A 23 -6.71 2.78 4.45
C ALA A 23 -8.09 3.29 3.98
N GLY A 24 -8.90 2.41 3.39
CA GLY A 24 -10.27 2.73 2.95
C GLY A 24 -11.20 3.02 4.13
N LEU A 25 -11.11 2.23 5.21
CA LEU A 25 -11.85 2.48 6.45
C LEU A 25 -11.43 3.81 7.08
N LEU A 26 -10.12 4.08 7.17
CA LEU A 26 -9.60 5.34 7.69
C LEU A 26 -10.00 6.55 6.83
N LEU A 27 -10.02 6.38 5.51
CA LEU A 27 -10.51 7.40 4.58
C LEU A 27 -12.01 7.67 4.78
N ALA A 28 -12.83 6.63 4.91
CA ALA A 28 -14.26 6.79 5.14
C ALA A 28 -14.55 7.51 6.46
N LEU A 29 -13.81 7.16 7.51
CA LEU A 29 -13.88 7.79 8.83
C LEU A 29 -13.46 9.27 8.76
N THR A 30 -12.29 9.57 8.20
CA THR A 30 -11.73 10.94 8.17
C THR A 30 -12.42 11.86 7.17
N SER A 31 -13.11 11.33 6.16
CA SER A 31 -13.93 12.11 5.23
C SER A 31 -15.35 12.39 5.76
N GLY A 32 -15.70 11.89 6.95
CA GLY A 32 -17.04 12.02 7.54
C GLY A 32 -18.11 11.21 6.80
N ARG A 33 -17.72 10.30 5.90
CA ARG A 33 -18.65 9.45 5.14
C ARG A 33 -19.16 8.26 5.94
N TRP A 34 -18.48 7.91 7.02
CA TRP A 34 -18.84 6.80 7.89
C TRP A 34 -18.38 7.08 9.33
N GLY A 35 -19.28 6.88 10.29
CA GLY A 35 -19.01 7.15 11.71
C GLY A 35 -18.41 5.98 12.50
N GLY A 36 -18.33 4.78 11.91
CA GLY A 36 -17.79 3.61 12.62
C GLY A 36 -18.73 2.94 13.62
N GLU A 37 -20.00 3.36 13.67
CA GLU A 37 -21.00 2.95 14.68
C GLU A 37 -21.28 1.44 14.71
N GLU A 38 -21.04 0.75 13.60
CA GLU A 38 -21.23 -0.70 13.45
C GLU A 38 -20.04 -1.53 13.95
N LEU A 39 -18.90 -0.90 14.23
CA LEU A 39 -17.71 -1.60 14.71
C LEU A 39 -17.77 -1.84 16.22
N PRO A 40 -17.11 -2.91 16.72
CA PRO A 40 -16.82 -3.02 18.14
C PRO A 40 -16.07 -1.77 18.64
N PRO A 41 -16.39 -1.24 19.84
CA PRO A 41 -15.78 -0.03 20.36
C PRO A 41 -14.25 -0.06 20.34
N GLU A 42 -13.65 -1.22 20.64
CA GLU A 42 -12.20 -1.40 20.67
C GLU A 42 -11.57 -1.20 19.28
N VAL A 43 -12.26 -1.65 18.22
CA VAL A 43 -11.80 -1.50 16.84
C VAL A 43 -11.92 -0.04 16.40
N LEU A 44 -13.01 0.64 16.77
CA LEU A 44 -13.20 2.05 16.48
C LEU A 44 -12.11 2.91 17.17
N THR A 45 -11.81 2.64 18.43
CA THR A 45 -10.71 3.31 19.15
C THR A 45 -9.37 3.08 18.47
N GLN A 46 -9.06 1.86 18.03
CA GLN A 46 -7.82 1.58 17.29
C GLN A 46 -7.71 2.36 15.97
N LEU A 47 -8.83 2.52 15.25
CA LEU A 47 -8.86 3.33 14.04
C LEU A 47 -8.63 4.80 14.35
N GLN A 48 -9.28 5.34 15.38
CA GLN A 48 -9.09 6.72 15.84
C GLN A 48 -7.64 6.99 16.30
N ASP A 49 -7.02 6.05 17.01
CA ASP A 49 -5.59 6.13 17.35
C ASP A 49 -4.70 6.15 16.10
N GLY A 50 -5.07 5.37 15.08
CA GLY A 50 -4.42 5.39 13.77
C GLY A 50 -4.53 6.76 13.08
N VAL A 51 -5.71 7.37 13.13
CA VAL A 51 -5.96 8.72 12.62
C VAL A 51 -5.08 9.74 13.35
N ALA A 52 -5.10 9.75 14.69
CA ALA A 52 -4.33 10.69 15.52
C ALA A 52 -2.82 10.57 15.28
N LYS A 53 -2.29 9.35 15.12
CA LYS A 53 -0.87 9.13 14.79
C LYS A 53 -0.49 9.72 13.44
N VAL A 54 -1.35 9.57 12.43
CA VAL A 54 -1.09 10.13 11.10
C VAL A 54 -1.24 11.64 11.12
N GLU A 55 -2.23 12.18 11.82
CA GLU A 55 -2.39 13.61 12.01
C GLU A 55 -1.17 14.26 12.68
N GLY A 56 -0.68 13.68 13.78
CA GLY A 56 0.55 14.13 14.43
C GLY A 56 1.78 14.01 13.52
N PHE A 57 1.86 12.96 12.70
CA PHE A 57 2.92 12.83 11.69
C PHE A 57 2.86 13.93 10.63
N LEU A 58 1.69 14.23 10.08
CA LEU A 58 1.49 15.28 9.08
C LEU A 58 1.79 16.67 9.65
N ALA A 59 1.37 16.94 10.88
CA ALA A 59 1.68 18.20 11.57
C ALA A 59 3.18 18.38 11.83
N ALA A 60 3.88 17.30 12.18
CA ALA A 60 5.33 17.32 12.41
C ALA A 60 6.16 17.34 11.12
N HIS A 61 5.58 16.95 9.99
CA HIS A 61 6.23 16.91 8.68
C HIS A 61 5.39 17.67 7.66
N PRO A 62 5.29 19.01 7.78
CA PRO A 62 4.63 19.82 6.76
C PRO A 62 5.31 19.49 5.42
N GLY A 63 4.54 18.94 4.47
CA GLY A 63 5.06 18.26 3.28
C GLY A 63 6.21 19.03 2.64
N THR A 64 7.40 18.43 2.62
CA THR A 64 8.63 19.19 2.39
C THR A 64 8.93 19.45 0.91
N LEU A 65 8.28 18.76 -0.05
CA LEU A 65 8.79 18.73 -1.44
C LEU A 65 7.76 18.65 -2.60
N LEU A 66 6.58 18.02 -2.49
CA LEU A 66 5.74 17.75 -3.68
C LEU A 66 4.23 18.03 -3.51
N ILE A 67 3.58 17.54 -2.44
CA ILE A 67 2.14 17.71 -2.21
C ILE A 67 1.87 17.82 -0.71
N ASP A 68 1.20 18.89 -0.29
CA ASP A 68 0.63 18.97 1.05
C ASP A 68 -0.70 18.20 1.07
N LEU A 69 -0.68 17.02 1.72
CA LEU A 69 -1.87 16.17 1.79
C LEU A 69 -2.58 16.43 3.11
N SER A 70 -3.87 16.77 3.02
CA SER A 70 -4.78 16.66 4.14
C SER A 70 -4.87 15.21 4.64
N LEU A 71 -5.37 15.03 5.86
CA LEU A 71 -5.53 13.71 6.46
C LEU A 71 -6.36 12.72 5.59
N PRO A 72 -7.52 13.13 5.02
CA PRO A 72 -8.20 12.28 4.03
C PRO A 72 -7.38 12.06 2.76
N GLY A 73 -6.61 13.06 2.30
CA GLY A 73 -5.72 12.92 1.14
C GLY A 73 -4.64 11.85 1.35
N TYR A 74 -4.02 11.80 2.53
CA TYR A 74 -3.04 10.79 2.90
C TYR A 74 -3.65 9.38 2.90
N PHE A 75 -4.81 9.20 3.54
CA PHE A 75 -5.48 7.89 3.56
C PHE A 75 -5.98 7.48 2.18
N GLY A 76 -6.46 8.42 1.37
CA GLY A 76 -6.84 8.19 -0.03
C GLY A 76 -5.66 7.74 -0.87
N TYR A 77 -4.50 8.39 -0.72
CA TYR A 77 -3.26 7.98 -1.38
C TYR A 77 -2.84 6.56 -0.95
N SER A 78 -2.96 6.25 0.34
CA SER A 78 -2.67 4.91 0.86
C SER A 78 -3.63 3.84 0.35
N ALA A 79 -4.92 4.16 0.23
CA ALA A 79 -5.92 3.28 -0.35
C ALA A 79 -5.65 3.03 -1.85
N LEU A 80 -5.29 4.08 -2.60
CA LEU A 80 -4.89 3.95 -4.01
C LEU A 80 -3.69 3.02 -4.17
N MET A 81 -2.65 3.17 -3.35
CA MET A 81 -1.51 2.25 -3.33
C MET A 81 -1.95 0.80 -3.04
N GLY A 82 -2.84 0.60 -2.07
CA GLY A 82 -3.41 -0.71 -1.76
C GLY A 82 -4.16 -1.32 -2.95
N ALA A 83 -5.01 -0.54 -3.63
CA ALA A 83 -5.76 -0.97 -4.81
C ALA A 83 -4.84 -1.34 -5.98
N VAL A 84 -3.87 -0.48 -6.30
CA VAL A 84 -2.87 -0.73 -7.36
C VAL A 84 -2.12 -2.02 -7.10
N LEU A 85 -1.70 -2.25 -5.85
CA LEU A 85 -0.97 -3.46 -5.50
C LEU A 85 -1.86 -4.72 -5.49
N PHE A 86 -3.09 -4.62 -4.99
CA PHE A 86 -4.06 -5.71 -5.01
C PHE A 86 -4.34 -6.16 -6.44
N ILE A 87 -4.71 -5.22 -7.33
CA ILE A 87 -4.97 -5.49 -8.74
C ILE A 87 -3.72 -6.05 -9.42
N GLY A 88 -2.54 -5.46 -9.14
CA GLY A 88 -1.26 -5.95 -9.65
C GLY A 88 -0.96 -7.40 -9.25
N GLY A 89 -1.19 -7.76 -7.99
CA GLY A 89 -1.06 -9.11 -7.47
C GLY A 89 -2.03 -10.08 -8.14
N VAL A 90 -3.30 -9.70 -8.29
CA VAL A 90 -4.33 -10.53 -8.95
C VAL A 90 -3.97 -10.79 -10.40
N LEU A 91 -3.60 -9.74 -11.15
CA LEU A 91 -3.16 -9.88 -12.53
C LEU A 91 -1.90 -10.75 -12.65
N SER A 92 -0.98 -10.66 -11.68
CA SER A 92 0.19 -11.54 -11.61
C SER A 92 -0.22 -13.01 -11.38
N LEU A 93 -1.19 -13.30 -10.52
CA LEU A 93 -1.74 -14.66 -10.37
C LEU A 93 -2.33 -15.20 -11.68
N LEU A 94 -3.02 -14.32 -12.42
CA LEU A 94 -3.56 -14.60 -13.76
C LEU A 94 -2.50 -14.61 -14.87
N LYS A 95 -1.21 -14.51 -14.51
CA LYS A 95 -0.05 -14.50 -15.42
C LYS A 95 -0.05 -13.36 -16.44
N LYS A 96 -0.76 -12.26 -16.16
CA LYS A 96 -0.75 -11.08 -17.02
C LYS A 96 0.44 -10.18 -16.67
N THR A 97 1.24 -9.84 -17.67
CA THR A 97 2.42 -8.97 -17.52
C THR A 97 2.05 -7.56 -17.05
N SER A 98 0.83 -7.10 -17.35
CA SER A 98 0.25 -5.86 -16.79
C SER A 98 0.27 -5.82 -15.26
N GLY A 99 0.20 -6.97 -14.58
CA GLY A 99 0.32 -7.05 -13.13
C GLY A 99 1.66 -6.56 -12.60
N TRP A 100 2.76 -6.82 -13.32
CA TRP A 100 4.09 -6.36 -12.90
C TRP A 100 4.23 -4.84 -13.00
N PHE A 101 3.62 -4.23 -14.02
CA PHE A 101 3.61 -2.77 -14.16
C PHE A 101 2.85 -2.09 -13.01
N LEU A 102 1.72 -2.66 -12.58
CA LEU A 102 0.99 -2.14 -11.43
C LEU A 102 1.76 -2.32 -10.10
N ILE A 103 2.40 -3.48 -9.89
CA ILE A 103 3.24 -3.67 -8.70
C ILE A 103 4.44 -2.70 -8.73
N ALA A 104 5.05 -2.44 -9.89
CA ALA A 104 6.08 -1.42 -10.02
C ALA A 104 5.56 -0.02 -9.69
N LEU A 105 4.37 0.33 -10.20
CA LEU A 105 3.72 1.61 -9.91
C LEU A 105 3.46 1.78 -8.41
N TYR A 106 3.03 0.72 -7.70
CA TYR A 106 2.92 0.75 -6.25
C TYR A 106 4.23 1.15 -5.56
N HIS A 107 5.37 0.57 -5.97
CA HIS A 107 6.67 0.92 -5.37
C HIS A 107 7.07 2.38 -5.66
N ILE A 108 6.76 2.89 -6.85
CA ILE A 108 6.98 4.30 -7.20
C ILE A 108 6.12 5.21 -6.32
N LEU A 109 4.83 4.93 -6.19
CA LEU A 109 3.92 5.70 -5.33
C LEU A 109 4.40 5.68 -3.87
N PHE A 110 4.82 4.53 -3.38
CA PHE A 110 5.35 4.42 -2.03
C PHE A 110 6.63 5.24 -1.86
N ALA A 111 7.58 5.15 -2.81
CA ALA A 111 8.79 5.96 -2.80
C ALA A 111 8.50 7.48 -2.82
N LEU A 112 7.55 7.93 -3.64
CA LEU A 112 7.14 9.34 -3.70
C LEU A 112 6.58 9.83 -2.36
N MET A 113 5.80 8.99 -1.66
CA MET A 113 5.31 9.33 -0.33
C MET A 113 6.45 9.53 0.67
N PHE A 114 7.53 8.74 0.60
CA PHE A 114 8.72 8.96 1.44
C PHE A 114 9.42 10.27 1.14
N LEU A 115 9.67 10.51 -0.14
CA LEU A 115 10.35 11.71 -0.59
C LEU A 115 9.56 12.96 -0.18
N ASN A 116 8.22 12.91 -0.25
CA ASN A 116 7.37 14.03 0.11
C ASN A 116 7.53 14.47 1.58
N TYR A 117 7.64 13.51 2.50
CA TYR A 117 7.71 13.80 3.95
C TYR A 117 9.14 13.75 4.52
N GLY A 118 10.16 13.48 3.70
CA GLY A 118 11.56 13.37 4.17
C GLY A 118 11.77 12.28 5.24
N ALA A 119 10.82 11.35 5.39
CA ALA A 119 10.75 10.47 6.55
C ALA A 119 11.60 9.21 6.35
N LEU A 120 12.89 9.30 6.69
CA LEU A 120 13.77 8.13 6.78
C LEU A 120 13.41 7.28 8.00
N ASN A 121 12.50 6.31 7.83
CA ASN A 121 12.03 5.43 8.92
C ASN A 121 12.03 3.96 8.52
N ALA A 122 11.61 3.07 9.42
CA ALA A 122 11.52 1.63 9.21
C ALA A 122 10.70 1.23 7.96
N LYS A 123 9.84 2.11 7.45
CA LYS A 123 9.08 1.83 6.23
C LYS A 123 9.99 1.82 4.98
N LEU A 124 11.19 2.41 5.00
CA LEU A 124 12.17 2.25 3.92
C LEU A 124 12.70 0.82 3.82
N LEU A 125 12.95 0.18 4.95
CA LEU A 125 13.31 -1.24 4.97
C LEU A 125 12.17 -2.09 4.40
N HIS A 126 10.92 -1.77 4.78
CA HIS A 126 9.74 -2.43 4.22
C HIS A 126 9.64 -2.24 2.70
N LEU A 127 9.90 -1.03 2.19
CA LEU A 127 9.96 -0.75 0.74
C LEU A 127 11.05 -1.57 0.05
N ALA A 128 12.26 -1.62 0.61
CA ALA A 128 13.39 -2.36 0.06
C ALA A 128 13.11 -3.87 0.00
N VAL A 129 12.57 -4.44 1.08
CA VAL A 129 12.19 -5.86 1.14
C VAL A 129 11.08 -6.17 0.13
N SER A 130 10.02 -5.35 0.10
CA SER A 130 8.93 -5.48 -0.88
C SER A 130 9.45 -5.42 -2.31
N PHE A 131 10.36 -4.49 -2.59
CA PHE A 131 10.96 -4.34 -3.91
C PHE A 131 11.81 -5.54 -4.30
N GLY A 132 12.59 -6.10 -3.37
CA GLY A 132 13.34 -7.34 -3.58
C GLY A 132 12.42 -8.52 -3.92
N LEU A 133 11.30 -8.67 -3.22
CA LEU A 133 10.28 -9.69 -3.52
C LEU A 133 9.65 -9.47 -4.90
N PHE A 134 9.41 -8.22 -5.29
CA PHE A 134 8.91 -7.86 -6.62
C PHE A 134 9.92 -8.24 -7.72
N LEU A 135 11.21 -7.94 -7.54
CA LEU A 135 12.25 -8.34 -8.49
C LEU A 135 12.31 -9.87 -8.62
N MET A 136 12.21 -10.60 -7.51
CA MET A 136 12.15 -12.06 -7.52
C MET A 136 10.93 -12.58 -8.31
N LEU A 137 9.75 -11.96 -8.13
CA LEU A 137 8.54 -12.28 -8.89
C LEU A 137 8.75 -12.10 -10.39
N VAL A 138 9.34 -10.97 -10.82
CA VAL A 138 9.63 -10.69 -12.24
C VAL A 138 10.62 -11.70 -12.82
N LEU A 139 11.69 -12.03 -12.08
CA LEU A 139 12.69 -13.00 -12.51
C LEU A 139 12.08 -14.40 -12.70
N LEU A 140 11.24 -14.85 -11.76
CA LEU A 140 10.53 -16.12 -11.83
C LEU A 140 9.52 -16.14 -13.00
N GLY A 141 8.81 -15.02 -13.20
CA GLY A 141 7.85 -14.87 -14.29
C GLY A 141 8.50 -14.87 -15.68
N ARG A 142 9.64 -14.18 -15.85
CA ARG A 142 10.40 -14.17 -17.11
C ARG A 142 10.92 -15.54 -17.51
N LYS A 143 11.42 -16.33 -16.56
CA LYS A 143 11.86 -17.71 -16.82
C LYS A 143 10.70 -18.59 -17.32
N ARG A 144 9.48 -18.31 -16.86
CA ARG A 144 8.29 -19.10 -17.20
C ARG A 144 7.65 -18.74 -18.54
N LEU A 145 7.88 -17.53 -19.07
CA LEU A 145 7.40 -17.11 -20.39
C LEU A 145 8.34 -17.53 -21.54
N ARG A 146 9.54 -18.04 -21.22
CA ARG A 146 10.54 -18.52 -22.20
C ARG A 146 10.47 -20.03 -22.47
N HIS A 147 9.65 -20.76 -21.72
CA HIS A 147 9.39 -22.20 -21.86
C HIS A 147 7.89 -22.40 -22.08
#